data_AF-A0A1G0LJC1-F1
#
_entry.id   AF-A0A1G0LJC1-F1
#
_cell.length_a   1.000
_cell.length_b   1.000
_cell.length_c   1.000
_cell.angle_alpha   90.00
_cell.angle_beta   90.00
_cell.angle_gamma   90.00
#
_symmetry.space_group_name_H-M   'P 1'
#
loop_
_entity.id
_entity.type
_entity.pdbx_description
1 polymer ?
#
loop_
_entity_poly.entity_id
_entity_poly.type
_entity_poly.pdbx_seq_one_letter_code
_entity_poly.pdbx_strand_id
1 'polypeptide(L)' 'MRVFTPVEVAKQAGNKYVGVLVAAKFARFVNEFPKDRSYQREKKLTTTSLEHLSSGELQYKITRRRRQDA' A
#
# COMPACT_ATOMS: atom_id res chain seq x y z
N MET A 1 -11.48 -8.51 11.24
CA MET A 1 -11.14 -7.30 10.44
C MET A 1 -10.16 -6.48 11.26
N ARG A 2 -8.93 -6.24 10.77
CA ARG A 2 -7.91 -5.48 11.51
C ARG A 2 -8.12 -3.98 11.32
N VAL A 3 -8.04 -3.21 12.39
CA VAL A 3 -8.16 -1.75 12.37
C VAL A 3 -6.77 -1.15 12.47
N PHE A 4 -6.50 -0.13 11.67
CA PHE A 4 -5.26 0.65 11.71
C PHE A 4 -5.61 2.09 12.06
N THR A 5 -4.90 2.66 13.04
CA THR A 5 -5.20 4.01 13.49
C THR A 5 -4.52 5.05 12.58
N PRO A 6 -5.08 6.27 12.47
CA PRO A 6 -4.43 7.35 11.73
C PRO A 6 -3.00 7.65 12.18
N VAL A 7 -2.71 7.47 13.47
CA VAL A 7 -1.39 7.70 14.08
C VAL A 7 -0.40 6.64 13.60
N GLU A 8 -0.79 5.36 13.57
CA GLU A 8 0.06 4.27 13.05
C GLU A 8 0.46 4.49 11.59
N VAL A 9 -0.49 4.91 10.76
CA VAL A 9 -0.23 5.18 9.34
C VAL A 9 0.65 6.41 9.17
N ALA A 10 0.38 7.49 9.92
CA ALA A 10 1.14 8.73 9.83
C ALA A 10 2.57 8.59 10.36
N LYS A 11 2.80 7.75 11.37
CA LYS A 11 4.13 7.54 11.96
C LYS A 11 5.18 7.16 10.90
N GLN A 12 4.82 6.29 9.96
CA GLN A 12 5.74 5.87 8.91
C GLN A 12 5.65 6.70 7.63
N ALA A 13 4.44 7.12 7.23
CA ALA A 13 4.24 7.84 5.98
C ALA A 13 4.44 9.37 6.10
N GLY A 14 4.61 9.91 7.31
CA GLY A 14 4.59 11.34 7.65
C GLY A 14 3.20 11.98 7.55
N ASN A 15 2.28 11.39 6.79
CA ASN A 15 0.91 11.87 6.62
C ASN A 15 -0.04 10.69 6.40
N LYS A 16 -1.13 10.62 7.18
CA LYS A 16 -2.12 9.53 7.10
C LYS A 16 -2.74 9.36 5.71
N TYR A 17 -3.01 10.47 5.01
CA TYR A 17 -3.63 10.44 3.68
C TYR A 17 -2.66 9.89 2.63
N VAL A 18 -1.41 10.34 2.67
CA VAL A 18 -0.35 9.83 1.79
C VAL A 18 -0.15 8.34 2.04
N GLY A 19 -0.08 7.92 3.30
CA GLY A 19 0.04 6.52 3.66
C GLY A 19 -1.08 5.65 3.07
N VAL A 20 -2.34 6.07 3.22
CA VAL A 20 -3.49 5.37 2.62
C VAL A 20 -3.36 5.27 1.09
N LEU A 21 -2.98 6.36 0.42
CA LEU A 21 -2.79 6.35 -1.04
C LEU A 21 -1.68 5.40 -1.48
N VAL A 22 -0.56 5.37 -0.76
CA VAL A 22 0.57 4.47 -1.04
C VAL A 22 0.16 3.01 -0.86
N ALA A 23 -0.45 2.66 0.28
CA ALA A 23 -0.91 1.30 0.54
C ALA A 23 -1.95 0.84 -0.49
N ALA A 24 -2.89 1.70 -0.85
CA ALA A 24 -3.90 1.40 -1.88
C ALA A 24 -3.27 1.19 -3.27
N LYS A 25 -2.30 2.04 -3.65
CA LYS A 25 -1.57 1.90 -4.91
C LYS A 25 -0.78 0.59 -4.96
N PHE A 26 -0.09 0.26 -3.87
CA PHE A 26 0.65 -1.00 -3.77
C PHE A 26 -0.28 -2.22 -3.82
N ALA A 27 -1.41 -2.19 -3.13
CA ALA A 27 -2.41 -3.26 -3.19
C ALA A 27 -2.94 -3.47 -4.62
N ARG A 28 -3.17 -2.40 -5.39
CA ARG A 28 -3.56 -2.50 -6.82
C ARG A 28 -2.47 -3.12 -7.66
N PHE A 29 -1.23 -2.63 -7.52
CA PHE A 29 -0.07 -3.17 -8.22
C PHE A 29 0.10 -4.68 -7.96
N VAL A 30 0.01 -5.12 -6.70
CA VAL A 30 0.11 -6.55 -6.36
C VAL A 30 -1.09 -7.35 -6.90
N ASN A 31 -2.26 -6.73 -7.05
CA ASN A 31 -3.45 -7.39 -7.59
C ASN A 31 -3.39 -7.57 -9.12
N GLU A 32 -2.54 -6.83 -9.83
CA GLU A 32 -2.35 -6.97 -11.29
C GLU A 32 -1.57 -8.24 -11.66
N PHE A 33 -0.81 -8.83 -10.73
CA PHE A 33 -0.10 -10.08 -10.98
C PHE A 33 -1.07 -11.27 -11.13
N PRO A 34 -0.75 -12.24 -12.01
CA PRO A 34 -1.54 -13.47 -12.15
C PRO A 34 -1.76 -14.15 -10.81
N LYS A 35 -3.02 -14.50 -10.52
CA LYS A 35 -3.37 -15.23 -9.31
C LYS A 35 -3.16 -16.70 -9.56
N ASP A 36 -2.24 -17.31 -8.83
CA ASP A 36 -2.17 -18.75 -8.73
C ASP A 36 -3.45 -19.24 -8.01
N ARG A 37 -4.26 -20.03 -8.71
CA ARG A 37 -5.52 -20.56 -8.16
C ARG A 37 -5.28 -21.57 -7.03
N SER A 38 -4.08 -22.15 -6.95
CA SER A 38 -3.68 -23.04 -5.87
C SER A 38 -3.31 -22.28 -4.59
N TYR A 39 -2.99 -20.99 -4.69
CA TYR A 39 -2.57 -20.17 -3.57
C TYR A 39 -3.74 -19.35 -3.00
N GLN A 40 -4.30 -19.83 -1.88
CA GLN A 40 -5.25 -19.04 -1.10
C GLN A 40 -4.50 -18.08 -0.18
N ARG A 41 -4.79 -16.77 -0.31
CA ARG A 41 -4.27 -15.75 0.60
C ARG A 41 -5.06 -15.75 1.90
N GLU A 42 -4.35 -15.82 3.02
CA GLU A 42 -4.95 -15.70 4.36
C GLU A 42 -5.54 -14.30 4.62
N LYS A 43 -4.92 -13.26 4.05
CA LYS A 43 -5.30 -11.84 4.25
C LYS A 43 -5.60 -11.15 2.92
N LYS A 44 -6.57 -10.22 2.95
CA LYS A 44 -6.84 -9.32 1.80
C LYS A 44 -5.61 -8.44 1.54
N LEU A 45 -5.31 -8.18 0.27
CA LEU A 45 -4.17 -7.36 -0.13
C LEU A 45 -4.16 -5.97 0.53
N THR A 46 -5.31 -5.33 0.64
CA THR A 46 -5.42 -4.02 1.30
C THR A 46 -4.99 -4.07 2.76
N THR A 47 -5.29 -5.15 3.47
CA THR A 47 -4.87 -5.36 4.86
C THR A 47 -3.36 -5.59 4.93
N THR A 48 -2.82 -6.47 4.08
CA THR A 48 -1.40 -6.77 4.01
C THR A 48 -0.58 -5.54 3.62
N SER A 49 -1.00 -4.79 2.60
CA SER A 49 -0.32 -3.57 2.16
C SER A 49 -0.31 -2.49 3.24
N LEU A 50 -1.40 -2.32 3.99
CA LEU A 50 -1.45 -1.37 5.10
C LEU A 50 -0.59 -1.84 6.29
N GLU A 51 -0.55 -3.15 6.54
CA GLU A 51 0.34 -3.77 7.54
C GLU A 51 1.81 -3.50 7.24
N HIS A 52 2.28 -3.77 6.01
CA HIS A 52 3.66 -3.49 5.62
C HIS A 52 4.00 -2.00 5.64
N LEU A 53 3.06 -1.11 5.30
CA LEU A 53 3.26 0.33 5.43
C LEU A 53 3.42 0.72 6.91
N SER A 54 2.53 0.25 7.79
CA SER A 54 2.56 0.60 9.21
C SER A 54 3.74 -0.03 9.97
N SER A 55 4.26 -1.19 9.53
CA SER A 55 5.46 -1.80 10.10
C SER A 55 6.78 -1.21 9.56
N GLY A 56 6.71 -0.41 8.50
CA GLY A 56 7.87 0.17 7.84
C GLY A 56 8.59 -0.75 6.86
N GLU A 57 8.03 -1.92 6.57
CA GLU A 57 8.52 -2.86 5.56
C GLU A 57 8.26 -2.38 4.12
N LEU A 58 7.25 -1.51 3.93
CA LEU A 58 6.95 -0.92 2.63
C LEU A 58 7.66 0.42 2.47
N GLN A 59 8.72 0.41 1.65
CA GLN A 59 9.43 1.60 1.24
C GLN A 59 8.86 2.18 -0.05
N TYR A 60 8.78 3.50 -0.13
CA TYR A 60 8.29 4.19 -1.32
C TYR A 60 8.97 5.54 -1.50
N LYS A 61 8.98 6.02 -2.75
CA LYS A 61 9.42 7.36 -3.11
C LYS A 61 8.36 8.05 -3.92
N ILE A 62 7.95 9.24 -3.51
CA ILE A 62 7.02 10.06 -4.28
C ILE A 62 7.81 10.75 -5.39
N THR A 63 7.46 10.44 -6.64
CA THR A 63 8.02 11.08 -7.82
C THR A 63 6.97 11.95 -8.50
N ARG A 64 7.38 13.06 -9.09
CA ARG A 64 6.48 13.88 -9.91
C ARG A 64 6.13 13.11 -11.17
N ARG A 65 4.85 13.16 -11.57
CA ARG A 65 4.44 12.63 -12.88
C ARG A 65 5.17 13.42 -13.96
N ARG A 66 5.93 12.73 -14.82
CA ARG A 66 6.53 13.35 -16.00
C ARG A 66 5.39 13.85 -16.90
N ARG A 67 5.37 15.15 -17.22
CA ARG A 67 4.52 15.67 -18.30
C ARG A 67 5.08 15.10 -19.60
N GLN A 68 4.24 14.47 -20.42
CA GLN A 68 4.58 14.27 -21.82
C GLN A 68 4.44 15.63 -22.47
N ASP A 69 5.53 16.16 -23.02
CA ASP A 69 5.45 17.35 -23.87
C ASP A 69 4.56 16.98 -25.07
N ALA A 70 3.53 17.81 -25.29
CA ALA A 70 2.49 17.62 -26.29
C ALA A 70 2.99 17.98 -27.69
#